data_AF-A0A974S0K3-F1
#
_entry.id   AF-A0A974S0K3-F1
#
_cell.length_a   1.000
_cell.length_b   1.000
_cell.length_c   1.000
_cell.angle_alpha   90.00
_cell.angle_beta   90.00
_cell.angle_gamma   90.00
#
_symmetry.space_group_name_H-M   'P 1'
#
loop_
_entity.id
_entity.type
_entity.pdbx_description
1 polymer ?
#
loop_
_entity_poly.entity_id
_entity_poly.type
_entity_poly.pdbx_seq_one_letter_code
_entity_poly.pdbx_strand_id
1 'polypeptide(L)'
;MSFQILLNLLLAFTWMFLKNEYSGNTFTIGYILGLLILIVFRHFFNERFYLLRVYAVMKLVLLFFRELLLSNIAVLKVILKPRLTITPGIFALETKLTKDWEITTLANLITLTPGTLVVNVSADNKTLYIHAMDLADKQEAIDNIKNTFEKAIMEVSR
;
A
#
# COMPACT_ATOMS: atom_id res chain seq x y z
N MET A 1 -3.98 -1.95 -14.96
CA MET A 1 -3.55 -0.57 -14.59
C MET A 1 -2.57 0.05 -15.59
N SER A 2 -1.36 -0.50 -15.78
CA SER A 2 -0.29 0.16 -16.55
C SER A 2 -0.68 0.49 -18.00
N PHE A 3 -1.45 -0.39 -18.65
CA PHE A 3 -1.95 -0.15 -20.00
C PHE A 3 -2.88 1.07 -20.09
N GLN A 4 -3.85 1.22 -19.18
CA GLN A 4 -4.78 2.36 -19.17
C GLN A 4 -4.04 3.68 -18.92
N ILE A 5 -3.02 3.67 -18.05
CA ILE A 5 -2.18 4.85 -17.78
C ILE A 5 -1.39 5.22 -19.03
N LEU A 6 -0.72 4.24 -19.66
CA LEU A 6 0.05 4.46 -20.89
C LEU A 6 -0.84 4.99 -22.01
N LEU A 7 -2.04 4.42 -22.17
CA LEU A 7 -3.02 4.87 -23.15
C LEU A 7 -3.47 6.30 -22.86
N ASN A 8 -3.74 6.67 -21.61
CA ASN A 8 -4.10 8.04 -21.26
C ASN A 8 -2.98 9.04 -21.56
N LEU A 9 -1.73 8.67 -21.24
CA LEU A 9 -0.56 9.48 -21.58
C LEU A 9 -0.42 9.64 -23.10
N LEU A 10 -0.59 8.57 -23.86
CA LEU A 10 -0.52 8.61 -25.32
C LEU A 10 -1.61 9.50 -25.92
N LEU A 11 -2.84 9.45 -25.38
CA LEU A 11 -3.94 10.33 -25.78
C LEU A 11 -3.62 11.81 -25.45
N ALA A 12 -3.04 12.08 -24.28
CA ALA A 12 -2.61 13.44 -23.91
C ALA A 12 -1.53 13.99 -24.85
N PHE A 13 -0.52 13.17 -25.20
CA PHE A 13 0.51 13.56 -26.16
C PHE A 13 -0.05 13.72 -27.58
N THR A 14 -0.97 12.85 -27.99
CA THR A 14 -1.67 12.97 -29.29
C THR A 14 -2.45 14.28 -29.38
N TRP A 15 -3.11 14.69 -28.28
CA TRP A 15 -3.81 15.96 -28.20
C TRP A 15 -2.86 17.16 -28.33
N MET A 16 -1.72 17.14 -27.63
CA MET A 16 -0.70 18.19 -27.77
C MET A 16 -0.16 18.29 -29.20
N PHE A 17 0.10 17.14 -29.83
CA PHE A 17 0.55 17.09 -31.22
C PHE A 17 -0.51 17.67 -32.18
N LEU A 18 -1.78 17.32 -31.98
CA LEU A 18 -2.89 17.86 -32.79
C LEU A 18 -3.03 19.38 -32.64
N LYS A 19 -2.82 19.91 -31.42
CA LYS A 19 -2.84 21.36 -31.16
C LYS A 19 -1.56 22.09 -31.57
N ASN A 20 -0.47 21.35 -31.86
CA ASN A 20 0.88 21.86 -32.09
C ASN A 20 1.37 22.81 -30.97
N GLU A 21 0.97 22.55 -29.72
CA GLU A 21 1.32 23.37 -28.55
C GLU A 21 1.85 22.47 -27.44
N TYR A 22 3.13 22.65 -27.09
CA TYR A 22 3.81 21.88 -26.07
C TYR A 22 3.82 22.59 -24.72
N SER A 23 2.61 22.85 -24.21
CA SER A 23 2.38 23.50 -22.91
C SER A 23 1.81 22.50 -21.89
N GLY A 24 2.13 22.70 -20.60
CA GLY A 24 1.55 21.92 -19.51
C GLY A 24 0.03 22.04 -19.42
N ASN A 25 -0.54 23.17 -19.84
CA ASN A 25 -1.99 23.36 -19.91
C ASN A 25 -2.61 22.43 -20.97
N THR A 26 -2.03 22.40 -22.17
CA THR A 26 -2.49 21.55 -23.28
C THR A 26 -2.37 20.08 -22.93
N PHE A 27 -1.29 19.67 -22.25
CA PHE A 27 -1.16 18.31 -21.71
C PHE A 27 -2.29 17.97 -20.73
N THR A 28 -2.57 18.85 -19.79
CA THR A 28 -3.61 18.61 -18.76
C THR A 28 -4.99 18.46 -19.39
N ILE A 29 -5.34 19.32 -20.35
CA ILE A 29 -6.60 19.22 -21.11
C ILE A 29 -6.65 17.89 -21.87
N GLY A 30 -5.56 17.52 -22.57
CA GLY A 30 -5.46 16.25 -23.28
C GLY A 30 -5.61 15.04 -22.37
N TYR A 31 -5.03 15.10 -21.16
CA TYR A 31 -5.12 14.04 -20.16
C TYR A 31 -6.55 13.91 -19.58
N ILE A 32 -7.27 15.01 -19.37
CA ILE A 32 -8.68 14.98 -18.96
C ILE A 32 -9.55 14.39 -20.07
N LEU A 33 -9.31 14.77 -21.33
CA LEU A 33 -10.02 14.21 -22.48
C LEU A 33 -9.75 12.71 -22.63
N GLY A 34 -8.49 12.28 -22.52
CA GLY A 34 -8.13 10.86 -22.54
C GLY A 34 -8.78 10.08 -21.39
N LEU A 35 -8.89 10.69 -20.20
CA LEU A 35 -9.57 10.11 -19.05
C LEU A 35 -11.08 9.94 -19.30
N LEU A 36 -11.74 10.93 -19.92
CA LEU A 36 -13.14 10.82 -20.35
C LEU A 36 -13.34 9.68 -21.35
N ILE A 37 -12.46 9.56 -22.35
CA ILE A 37 -12.48 8.46 -23.32
C ILE A 37 -12.35 7.12 -22.60
N LEU A 38 -11.39 6.98 -21.69
CA LEU A 38 -11.21 5.75 -20.92
C LEU A 38 -12.41 5.39 -20.04
N ILE A 39 -13.13 6.38 -19.49
CA ILE A 39 -14.36 6.15 -18.74
C ILE A 39 -15.47 5.61 -19.65
N VAL A 40 -15.66 6.20 -20.83
CA VAL A 40 -16.69 5.75 -21.79
C VAL A 40 -16.38 4.33 -22.28
N PHE A 41 -15.12 4.05 -22.61
CA PHE A 41 -14.66 2.74 -23.09
C PHE A 41 -14.31 1.76 -21.96
N ARG A 42 -14.66 2.04 -20.70
CA ARG A 42 -14.32 1.18 -19.55
C ARG A 42 -14.78 -0.27 -19.71
N HIS A 43 -15.89 -0.49 -20.41
CA HIS A 43 -16.46 -1.83 -20.61
C HIS A 43 -15.59 -2.73 -21.51
N PHE A 44 -14.76 -2.13 -22.36
CA PHE A 44 -13.81 -2.88 -23.20
C PHE A 44 -12.58 -3.35 -22.43
N PHE A 45 -12.32 -2.81 -21.23
CA PHE A 45 -11.20 -3.21 -20.39
C PHE A 45 -11.65 -4.23 -19.35
N ASN A 46 -11.03 -5.41 -19.36
CA ASN A 46 -11.21 -6.45 -18.31
C ASN A 46 -10.62 -6.08 -16.94
N GLU A 47 -9.96 -4.92 -16.84
CA GLU A 47 -9.25 -4.47 -15.64
C GLU A 47 -10.00 -3.32 -14.96
N ARG A 48 -9.99 -3.31 -13.62
CA ARG A 48 -10.53 -2.23 -12.80
C ARG A 48 -9.94 -0.88 -13.23
N PHE A 49 -10.76 0.17 -13.23
CA PHE A 49 -10.36 1.50 -13.65
C PHE A 49 -9.17 2.01 -12.82
N TYR A 50 -8.12 2.48 -13.50
CA TYR A 50 -6.83 2.74 -12.87
C TYR A 50 -6.89 3.78 -11.72
N LEU A 51 -7.79 4.78 -11.77
CA LEU A 51 -7.93 5.78 -10.71
C LEU A 51 -8.34 5.17 -9.36
N LEU A 52 -9.15 4.11 -9.35
CA LEU A 52 -9.52 3.42 -8.11
C LEU A 52 -8.30 2.76 -7.47
N ARG A 53 -7.42 2.18 -8.29
CA ARG A 53 -6.17 1.59 -7.81
C ARG A 53 -5.18 2.66 -7.34
N VAL A 54 -5.07 3.79 -8.04
CA VAL A 54 -4.29 4.95 -7.59
C VAL A 54 -4.78 5.45 -6.23
N TYR A 55 -6.10 5.58 -6.05
CA TYR A 55 -6.69 5.96 -4.77
C TYR A 55 -6.37 4.95 -3.66
N ALA A 56 -6.45 3.64 -3.94
CA ALA A 56 -6.07 2.61 -2.98
C ALA A 56 -4.59 2.68 -2.58
N VAL A 57 -3.69 2.96 -3.55
CA VAL A 57 -2.26 3.17 -3.27
C VAL A 57 -2.06 4.40 -2.39
N MET A 58 -2.72 5.52 -2.70
CA MET A 58 -2.66 6.73 -1.87
C MET A 58 -3.17 6.49 -0.45
N LYS A 59 -4.25 5.73 -0.30
CA LYS A 59 -4.79 5.30 1.00
C LYS A 59 -3.78 4.44 1.77
N LEU A 60 -3.14 3.47 1.11
CA LEU A 60 -2.10 2.63 1.72
C LEU A 60 -0.90 3.48 2.20
N VAL A 61 -0.45 4.43 1.39
CA VAL A 61 0.65 5.34 1.75
C VAL A 61 0.28 6.20 2.96
N LEU A 62 -0.91 6.79 2.97
CA LEU A 62 -1.36 7.62 4.09
C LEU A 62 -1.52 6.80 5.38
N LEU A 63 -2.07 5.59 5.27
CA LEU A 63 -2.16 4.64 6.37
C LEU A 63 -0.77 4.32 6.92
N PHE A 64 0.20 4.02 6.05
CA PHE A 64 1.58 3.76 6.45
C PHE A 64 2.20 4.93 7.22
N PHE A 65 2.10 6.16 6.72
CA PHE A 65 2.64 7.32 7.43
C PHE A 65 1.98 7.53 8.79
N ARG A 66 0.68 7.29 8.90
CA ARG A 66 -0.03 7.35 10.18
C ARG A 66 0.53 6.31 11.16
N GLU A 67 0.61 5.05 10.76
CA GLU A 67 1.12 3.97 11.63
C GLU A 67 2.59 4.18 11.99
N LEU A 68 3.41 4.64 11.04
CA LEU A 68 4.81 5.00 11.26
C LEU A 68 4.95 6.08 12.35
N LEU A 69 4.15 7.13 12.30
CA LEU A 69 4.16 8.20 13.30
C LEU A 69 3.68 7.70 14.68
N LEU A 70 2.58 6.96 14.72
CA LEU A 70 2.02 6.41 15.97
C LEU A 70 3.01 5.46 16.66
N SER A 71 3.65 4.59 15.89
CA SER A 71 4.62 3.62 16.42
C SER A 71 5.92 4.28 16.84
N ASN A 72 6.38 5.35 16.17
CA ASN A 72 7.50 6.16 16.69
C ASN A 72 7.16 6.80 18.04
N ILE A 73 5.95 7.33 18.21
CA ILE A 73 5.48 7.88 19.50
C ILE A 73 5.42 6.77 20.56
N ALA A 74 4.94 5.58 20.20
CA ALA A 74 4.88 4.43 21.10
C ALA A 74 6.28 4.02 21.59
N VAL A 75 7.24 3.89 20.68
CA VAL A 75 8.64 3.58 21.03
C VAL A 75 9.26 4.70 21.87
N LEU A 76 9.02 5.97 21.54
CA LEU A 76 9.50 7.10 22.35
C LEU A 76 8.98 7.03 23.80
N LYS A 77 7.68 6.70 23.98
CA LYS A 77 7.10 6.49 25.32
C LYS A 77 7.77 5.35 26.07
N VAL A 78 8.15 4.26 25.38
CA VAL A 78 8.88 3.14 25.99
C VAL A 78 10.28 3.58 26.44
N ILE A 79 11.01 4.34 25.61
CA ILE A 79 12.36 4.83 25.93
C ILE A 79 12.35 5.80 27.12
N LEU A 80 11.34 6.67 27.22
CA LEU A 80 11.24 7.67 28.29
C LEU A 80 10.76 7.09 29.64
N LYS A 81 10.24 5.85 29.66
CA LYS A 81 9.79 5.23 30.91
C LYS A 81 11.01 4.94 31.82
N PRO A 82 10.95 5.30 33.11
CA PRO A 82 12.04 5.05 34.06
C PRO A 82 12.25 3.55 34.35
N ARG A 83 11.27 2.69 34.04
CA ARG A 83 11.37 1.23 34.09
C ARG A 83 10.93 0.65 32.77
N LEU A 84 11.76 -0.20 32.18
CA LEU A 84 11.46 -0.97 30.99
C LEU A 84 10.50 -2.11 31.34
N THR A 85 9.22 -1.91 31.04
CA THR A 85 8.19 -2.96 31.08
C THR A 85 7.86 -3.34 29.65
N ILE A 86 8.65 -4.22 29.05
CA ILE A 86 8.43 -4.73 27.69
C ILE A 86 8.37 -6.25 27.73
N THR A 87 7.48 -6.83 26.93
CA THR A 87 7.28 -8.27 26.81
C THR A 87 7.56 -8.71 25.38
N PRO A 88 8.83 -8.95 25.01
CA PRO A 88 9.15 -9.34 23.64
C PRO A 88 8.56 -10.71 23.31
N GLY A 89 8.17 -10.91 22.06
CA GLY A 89 7.57 -12.16 21.63
C GLY A 89 7.61 -12.34 20.11
N ILE A 90 7.68 -13.60 19.69
CA ILE A 90 7.55 -13.98 18.28
C ILE A 90 6.20 -14.65 18.09
N PHE A 91 5.46 -14.23 17.07
CA PHE A 91 4.20 -14.84 16.70
C PHE A 91 4.12 -15.08 15.19
N ALA A 92 3.29 -16.07 14.82
CA ALA A 92 2.97 -16.39 13.44
C ALA A 92 1.71 -15.66 13.01
N LEU A 93 1.75 -15.04 11.83
CA LEU A 93 0.63 -14.38 11.17
C LEU A 93 0.35 -15.09 9.84
N GLU A 94 -0.78 -15.77 9.75
CA GLU A 94 -1.27 -16.32 8.48
C GLU A 94 -1.87 -15.20 7.62
N THR A 95 -1.36 -15.05 6.40
CA THR A 95 -1.79 -14.02 5.45
C THR A 95 -2.73 -14.57 4.38
N LYS A 96 -3.65 -13.73 3.90
CA LYS A 96 -4.52 -14.00 2.75
C LYS A 96 -3.94 -13.49 1.43
N LEU A 97 -2.77 -12.87 1.47
CA LEU A 97 -2.05 -12.38 0.29
C LEU A 97 -1.53 -13.55 -0.53
N THR A 98 -1.51 -13.39 -1.84
CA THR A 98 -1.22 -14.48 -2.78
C THR A 98 -0.07 -14.17 -3.73
N LYS A 99 0.23 -12.89 -3.95
CA LYS A 99 1.30 -12.46 -4.86
C LYS A 99 2.54 -12.07 -4.05
N ASP A 100 3.72 -12.41 -4.56
CA ASP A 100 4.99 -12.16 -3.87
C ASP A 100 5.22 -10.68 -3.54
N TRP A 101 4.80 -9.78 -4.44
CA TRP A 101 4.91 -8.33 -4.20
C TRP A 101 4.00 -7.87 -3.05
N GLU A 102 2.84 -8.50 -2.85
CA GLU A 102 1.92 -8.16 -1.76
C GLU A 102 2.55 -8.54 -0.42
N ILE A 103 3.10 -9.76 -0.35
CA ILE A 103 3.74 -10.31 0.85
C ILE A 103 4.99 -9.52 1.20
N THR A 104 5.82 -9.22 0.20
CA THR A 104 7.01 -8.38 0.37
C THR A 104 6.63 -6.98 0.87
N THR A 105 5.58 -6.38 0.30
CA THR A 105 5.09 -5.07 0.75
C THR A 105 4.61 -5.14 2.19
N LEU A 106 3.79 -6.14 2.55
CA LEU A 106 3.32 -6.33 3.92
C LEU A 106 4.50 -6.49 4.89
N ALA A 107 5.48 -7.32 4.55
CA ALA A 107 6.64 -7.56 5.40
C ALA A 107 7.47 -6.29 5.64
N ASN A 108 7.66 -5.48 4.59
CA ASN A 108 8.36 -4.21 4.69
C ASN A 108 7.58 -3.19 5.52
N LEU A 109 6.25 -3.08 5.36
CA LEU A 109 5.42 -2.16 6.14
C LEU A 109 5.41 -2.51 7.63
N ILE A 110 5.33 -3.81 7.97
CA ILE A 110 5.44 -4.29 9.35
C ILE A 110 6.82 -3.96 9.93
N THR A 111 7.89 -4.23 9.18
CA THR A 111 9.27 -3.98 9.63
C THR A 111 9.59 -2.50 9.79
N LEU A 112 9.03 -1.65 8.94
CA LEU A 112 9.20 -0.20 9.01
C LEU A 112 8.37 0.44 10.12
N THR A 113 7.40 -0.28 10.69
CA THR A 113 6.58 0.18 11.81
C THR A 113 7.35 -0.12 13.11
N PRO A 114 7.86 0.90 13.83
CA PRO A 114 8.70 0.66 15.01
C PRO A 114 8.03 -0.21 16.07
N GLY A 115 8.76 -1.20 16.58
CA GLY A 115 8.24 -2.17 17.54
C GLY A 115 7.89 -3.53 16.95
N THR A 116 7.90 -3.68 15.63
CA THR A 116 7.75 -4.98 14.95
C THR A 116 8.84 -5.23 13.91
N LEU A 117 9.17 -6.50 13.68
CA LEU A 117 10.15 -6.95 12.69
C LEU A 117 9.72 -8.29 12.11
N VAL A 118 9.70 -8.42 10.78
CA VAL A 118 9.51 -9.73 10.15
C VAL A 118 10.84 -10.49 10.16
N VAL A 119 10.84 -11.66 10.78
CA VAL A 119 12.03 -12.51 10.95
C VAL A 119 12.13 -13.55 9.84
N ASN A 120 10.99 -14.11 9.42
CA ASN A 120 10.95 -15.13 8.38
C ASN A 120 9.58 -15.16 7.67
N VAL A 121 9.57 -15.69 6.46
CA VAL A 121 8.36 -16.02 5.69
C VAL A 121 8.39 -17.52 5.41
N SER A 122 7.28 -18.21 5.62
CA SER A 122 7.17 -19.65 5.36
C SER A 122 7.45 -19.96 3.88
N ALA A 123 7.97 -21.15 3.59
CA ALA A 123 8.30 -21.57 2.23
C ALA A 123 7.08 -21.62 1.29
N ASP A 124 5.87 -21.72 1.84
CA ASP A 124 4.61 -21.70 1.11
C ASP A 124 3.99 -20.29 0.98
N ASN A 125 4.69 -19.24 1.45
CA ASN A 125 4.28 -17.84 1.39
C ASN A 125 2.95 -17.52 2.12
N LYS A 126 2.50 -18.38 3.03
CA LYS A 126 1.23 -18.20 3.76
C LYS A 126 1.39 -17.67 5.19
N THR A 127 2.58 -17.75 5.77
CA THR A 127 2.81 -17.39 7.16
C THR A 127 4.03 -16.48 7.30
N LEU A 128 3.84 -15.33 7.97
CA LEU A 128 4.91 -14.44 8.38
C LEU A 128 5.22 -14.65 9.85
N TYR A 129 6.50 -14.83 10.19
CA TYR A 129 6.97 -14.89 11.57
C TYR A 129 7.45 -13.50 11.97
N ILE A 130 6.79 -12.91 12.96
CA ILE A 130 6.97 -11.52 13.35
C ILE A 130 7.46 -11.47 14.78
N HIS A 131 8.56 -10.75 15.01
CA HIS A 131 9.02 -10.36 16.33
C HIS A 131 8.39 -9.02 16.72
N ALA A 132 7.75 -8.96 17.88
CA ALA A 132 7.29 -7.72 18.50
C ALA A 132 8.16 -7.39 19.72
N MET A 133 8.47 -6.11 19.87
CA MET A 133 9.22 -5.57 21.01
C MET A 133 8.40 -5.64 22.31
N ASP A 134 7.10 -5.40 22.21
CA ASP A 134 6.17 -5.49 23.33
C ASP A 134 4.87 -6.15 22.86
N LEU A 135 4.62 -7.36 23.34
CA LEU A 135 3.52 -8.23 22.93
C LEU A 135 2.61 -8.49 24.13
N ALA A 136 1.76 -7.52 24.45
CA ALA A 136 0.75 -7.66 25.50
C ALA A 136 -0.35 -8.66 25.10
N ASP A 137 -0.85 -8.56 23.87
CA ASP A 137 -1.84 -9.47 23.30
C ASP A 137 -1.46 -9.84 21.86
N LYS A 138 -1.22 -11.14 21.65
CA LYS A 138 -0.89 -11.69 20.33
C LYS A 138 -2.02 -11.53 19.32
N GLN A 139 -3.27 -11.75 19.75
CA GLN A 139 -4.41 -11.74 18.85
C GLN A 139 -4.72 -10.31 18.40
N GLU A 140 -4.62 -9.34 19.30
CA GLU A 140 -4.76 -7.92 18.98
C GLU A 140 -3.72 -7.47 17.94
N ALA A 141 -2.46 -7.87 18.11
CA ALA A 141 -1.40 -7.56 17.14
C ALA A 141 -1.70 -8.15 15.74
N ILE A 142 -2.16 -9.40 15.69
CA ILE A 142 -2.56 -10.06 14.43
C ILE A 142 -3.71 -9.31 13.76
N ASP A 143 -4.75 -8.98 14.54
CA ASP A 143 -5.96 -8.33 14.02
C ASP A 143 -5.66 -6.90 13.55
N ASN A 144 -4.80 -6.17 14.25
CA ASN A 144 -4.36 -4.84 13.81
C ASN A 144 -3.64 -4.90 12.47
N ILE A 145 -2.68 -5.82 12.27
CA ILE A 145 -1.96 -5.97 11.00
C ILE A 145 -2.92 -6.38 9.86
N LYS A 146 -3.84 -7.31 10.13
CA LYS A 146 -4.81 -7.79 9.13
C LYS A 146 -5.81 -6.71 8.72
N ASN A 147 -6.35 -5.98 9.69
CA ASN A 147 -7.39 -4.98 9.44
C ASN A 147 -6.86 -3.67 8.86
N THR A 148 -5.55 -3.42 8.97
CA THR A 148 -4.89 -2.22 8.43
C THR A 148 -4.14 -2.54 7.13
N PHE A 149 -2.90 -3.03 7.20
CA PHE A 149 -2.01 -3.21 6.06
C PHE A 149 -2.47 -4.29 5.10
N GLU A 150 -2.83 -5.49 5.59
CA GLU A 150 -3.24 -6.59 4.70
C GLU A 150 -4.49 -6.19 3.89
N LYS A 151 -5.49 -5.62 4.57
CA LYS A 151 -6.69 -5.10 3.92
C LYS A 151 -6.40 -4.01 2.89
N ALA A 152 -5.55 -3.05 3.22
CA ALA A 152 -5.18 -1.98 2.29
C ALA A 152 -4.40 -2.51 1.07
N ILE A 153 -3.53 -3.49 1.24
CA ILE A 153 -2.82 -4.15 0.13
C ILE A 153 -3.79 -4.93 -0.76
N MET A 154 -4.75 -5.66 -0.17
CA MET A 154 -5.79 -6.35 -0.94
C MET A 154 -6.64 -5.38 -1.78
N GLU A 155 -6.94 -4.18 -1.28
CA GLU A 155 -7.63 -3.13 -2.05
C GLU A 155 -6.82 -2.61 -3.25
N VAL A 156 -5.48 -2.63 -3.16
CA VAL A 156 -4.59 -2.25 -4.28
C VAL A 156 -4.54 -3.36 -5.33
N SER A 157 -4.42 -4.62 -4.89
CA SER A 157 -4.24 -5.75 -5.79
C SER A 157 -5.49 -6.14 -6.58
N ARG A 158 -6.67 -5.99 -5.96
CA ARG A 158 -7.97 -6.33 -6.55
C ARG A 158 -8.55 -5.11 -7.29
#